data_AF-A0A2S2QGK7-F1
#
_entry.id   AF-A0A2S2QGK7-F1
#
_cell.length_a   1.000
_cell.length_b   1.000
_cell.length_c   1.000
_cell.angle_alpha   90.00
_cell.angle_beta   90.00
_cell.angle_gamma   90.00
#
_symmetry.space_group_name_H-M   'P 1'
#
loop_
_entity.id
_entity.type
_entity.pdbx_description
1 polymer ?
#
loop_
_entity_poly.entity_id
_entity_poly.type
_entity_poly.pdbx_seq_one_letter_code
_entity_poly.pdbx_strand_id
1 'polypeptide(L)'
;MALVRLRTTVTLLLVLFCAGVLQSHSFNLETRLPIVKRGHTESYFGFAVAGHQSFDELKGEVEHSWILVGAPLDQNLQPGTNRSGALWKCPLTSSYDDCIQVVTDGKRKFDNGPYDPSIDSINLSPPMNDEIKDGQWLGVMVRSQGRGGKVMVCAHRYINRGEEYQWGQGLCYTLTQNLDFVEAMVPCKGRETEKGQAQFGYCQAGTSGVLLEDDTVVIGSPGSYNWRGNIFMVSVSDDFLHRDKTCYYSPVRDIEVSPVESHSYLGMSTTAAYFLGDQKMVYAAGAPRANGTGQVVLFTKIKPSVNLMDVKLVISGEQFASSFGYELATADLNGDKEPDLIVGAPFYFNKKTGGAVYIYMNNENHCLN
;
A
#
# COMPACT_ATOMS: atom_id res chain seq x y z
N MET A 1 41.15 11.63 -52.55
CA MET A 1 41.26 12.43 -51.29
C MET A 1 39.94 13.05 -50.84
N ALA A 2 39.10 13.61 -51.71
CA ALA A 2 37.85 14.27 -51.33
C ALA A 2 36.79 13.35 -50.67
N LEU A 3 36.62 12.11 -51.18
CA LEU A 3 35.63 11.16 -50.62
C LEU A 3 35.94 10.71 -49.18
N VAL A 4 37.21 10.59 -48.82
CA VAL A 4 37.65 10.16 -47.49
C VAL A 4 37.40 11.26 -46.45
N ARG A 5 37.62 12.52 -46.84
CA ARG A 5 37.30 13.70 -46.01
C ARG A 5 35.80 13.80 -45.76
N LEU A 6 34.96 13.59 -46.78
CA LEU A 6 33.51 13.66 -46.63
C LEU A 6 32.97 12.60 -45.66
N ARG A 7 33.44 11.35 -45.77
CA ARG A 7 33.07 10.26 -44.85
C ARG A 7 33.47 10.56 -43.41
N THR A 8 34.68 11.07 -43.16
CA THR A 8 35.13 11.39 -41.80
C THR A 8 34.34 12.54 -41.16
N THR A 9 33.97 13.57 -41.93
CA THR A 9 33.07 14.64 -41.42
C THR A 9 31.67 14.14 -41.10
N VAL A 10 31.09 13.26 -41.93
CA VAL A 10 29.76 12.71 -41.69
C VAL A 10 29.74 11.80 -40.47
N THR A 11 30.77 10.96 -40.28
CA THR A 11 30.91 10.12 -39.08
C THR A 11 31.09 10.97 -37.81
N LEU A 12 31.90 12.04 -37.87
CA LEU A 12 32.08 12.94 -36.73
C LEU A 12 30.79 13.69 -36.35
N LEU A 13 30.02 14.14 -37.35
CA LEU A 13 28.71 14.76 -37.16
C LEU A 13 27.68 13.79 -36.57
N LEU A 14 27.66 12.53 -37.02
CA LEU A 14 26.81 11.48 -36.44
C LEU A 14 27.20 11.14 -35.00
N VAL A 15 28.49 11.06 -34.68
CA VAL A 15 28.97 10.83 -33.31
C VAL A 15 28.64 12.01 -32.39
N LEU A 16 28.78 13.25 -32.87
CA LEU A 16 28.40 14.46 -32.12
C LEU A 16 26.87 14.55 -31.94
N PHE A 17 26.08 14.14 -32.94
CA PHE A 17 24.62 14.09 -32.83
C PHE A 17 24.17 13.00 -31.85
N CYS A 18 24.74 11.79 -31.91
CA CYS A 18 24.48 10.73 -30.93
C CYS A 18 24.92 11.13 -29.52
N ALA A 19 26.07 11.79 -29.35
CA ALA A 19 26.55 12.29 -28.06
C ALA A 19 25.67 13.44 -27.51
N GLY A 20 25.09 14.28 -28.38
CA GLY A 20 24.15 15.33 -28.00
C GLY A 20 22.75 14.83 -27.64
N VAL A 21 22.29 13.74 -28.28
CA VAL A 21 20.99 13.10 -27.98
C VAL A 21 21.06 12.28 -26.68
N LEU A 22 22.25 11.86 -26.25
CA LEU A 22 22.50 11.12 -24.99
C LEU A 22 22.47 11.99 -23.72
N GLN A 23 22.25 13.30 -23.83
CA GLN A 23 22.00 14.18 -22.67
C GLN A 23 20.51 14.56 -22.53
N SER A 24 19.61 13.60 -22.68
CA SER A 24 18.28 13.77 -22.10
C SER A 24 18.38 13.54 -20.60
N HIS A 25 18.65 14.61 -19.84
CA HIS A 25 18.36 14.58 -18.42
C HIS A 25 16.85 14.26 -18.28
N SER A 26 16.50 13.25 -17.49
CA SER A 26 15.11 13.03 -17.11
C SER A 26 14.70 14.16 -16.15
N PHE A 27 14.08 15.23 -16.68
CA PHE A 27 13.61 16.39 -15.89
C PHE A 27 12.24 16.91 -16.37
N ASN A 28 11.44 16.09 -17.05
CA ASN A 28 10.19 16.51 -17.68
C ASN A 28 9.01 16.76 -16.72
N LEU A 29 9.28 16.97 -15.42
CA LEU A 29 8.27 17.39 -14.45
C LEU A 29 8.08 18.91 -14.53
N GLU A 30 6.88 19.36 -14.93
CA GLU A 30 6.54 20.79 -14.97
C GLU A 30 6.28 21.32 -13.56
N THR A 31 7.24 22.10 -13.04
CA THR A 31 7.19 22.66 -11.69
C THR A 31 6.57 24.06 -11.61
N ARG A 32 6.37 24.74 -12.75
CA ARG A 32 5.87 26.13 -12.79
C ARG A 32 4.34 26.19 -12.74
N LEU A 33 3.65 25.17 -13.24
CA LEU A 33 2.19 25.09 -13.28
C LEU A 33 1.68 23.81 -12.59
N PRO A 34 1.97 23.61 -11.29
CA PRO A 34 1.48 22.45 -10.56
C PRO A 34 -0.03 22.56 -10.32
N ILE A 35 -0.72 21.42 -10.37
CA ILE A 35 -2.06 21.30 -9.79
C ILE A 35 -1.87 21.11 -8.29
N VAL A 36 -2.38 22.05 -7.51
CA VAL A 36 -2.29 22.02 -6.04
C VAL A 36 -3.70 21.84 -5.48
N LYS A 37 -3.85 20.92 -4.53
CA LYS A 37 -5.09 20.67 -3.81
C LYS A 37 -4.86 20.95 -2.32
N ARG A 38 -5.82 21.61 -1.68
CA ARG A 38 -5.75 21.97 -0.26
C ARG A 38 -6.88 21.29 0.50
N GLY A 39 -6.53 20.69 1.63
CA GLY A 39 -7.50 20.17 2.59
C GLY A 39 -7.59 21.04 3.83
N HIS A 40 -8.39 20.61 4.79
CA HIS A 40 -8.54 21.29 6.07
C HIS A 40 -7.21 21.36 6.86
N THR A 41 -7.08 22.38 7.71
CA THR A 41 -5.93 22.53 8.59
C THR A 41 -5.84 21.39 9.59
N GLU A 42 -4.62 20.91 9.87
CA GLU A 42 -4.33 19.82 10.82
C GLU A 42 -5.02 18.47 10.52
N SER A 43 -5.61 18.28 9.34
CA SER A 43 -6.22 17.01 8.94
C SER A 43 -5.21 15.97 8.44
N TYR A 44 -3.96 16.39 8.23
CA TYR A 44 -2.92 15.63 7.53
C TYR A 44 -3.34 15.26 6.10
N PHE A 45 -4.10 16.14 5.44
CA PHE A 45 -4.42 16.00 4.02
C PHE A 45 -3.14 15.89 3.19
N GLY A 46 -3.03 14.79 2.44
CA GLY A 46 -1.83 14.46 1.67
C GLY A 46 -0.93 13.42 2.33
N PHE A 47 -1.33 12.85 3.48
CA PHE A 47 -0.56 11.78 4.14
C PHE A 47 -0.38 10.56 3.23
N ALA A 48 -1.40 10.21 2.45
CA ALA A 48 -1.33 9.22 1.39
C ALA A 48 -2.00 9.76 0.12
N VAL A 49 -1.45 9.42 -1.04
CA VAL A 49 -1.97 9.85 -2.34
C VAL A 49 -1.97 8.71 -3.35
N ALA A 50 -2.95 8.69 -4.25
CA ALA A 50 -2.99 7.77 -5.38
C ALA A 50 -3.69 8.42 -6.58
N GLY A 51 -3.25 8.08 -7.81
CA GLY A 51 -4.00 8.39 -9.02
C GLY A 51 -5.05 7.32 -9.28
N HIS A 52 -6.23 7.70 -9.78
CA HIS A 52 -7.29 6.76 -10.11
C HIS A 52 -8.10 7.23 -11.32
N GLN A 53 -8.62 6.30 -12.12
CA GLN A 53 -9.45 6.62 -13.28
C GLN A 53 -10.68 5.72 -13.30
N SER A 54 -11.88 6.32 -13.38
CA SER A 54 -13.10 5.58 -13.68
C SER A 54 -13.20 5.37 -15.20
N PHE A 55 -13.66 4.20 -15.60
CA PHE A 55 -13.67 3.77 -17.00
C PHE A 55 -15.06 3.29 -17.41
N ASP A 56 -15.61 3.92 -18.46
CA ASP A 56 -16.86 3.49 -19.07
C ASP A 56 -16.55 2.39 -20.09
N GLU A 57 -16.80 1.13 -19.71
CA GLU A 57 -16.55 -0.03 -20.57
C GLU A 57 -17.40 -0.02 -21.85
N LEU A 58 -18.61 0.54 -21.80
CA LEU A 58 -19.51 0.57 -22.95
C LEU A 58 -19.04 1.58 -24.00
N LYS A 59 -18.49 2.70 -23.56
CA LYS A 59 -17.93 3.74 -24.46
C LYS A 59 -16.45 3.54 -24.76
N GLY A 60 -15.75 2.74 -23.98
CA GLY A 60 -14.31 2.52 -24.12
C GLY A 60 -13.45 3.72 -23.73
N GLU A 61 -13.96 4.64 -22.89
CA GLU A 61 -13.29 5.90 -22.54
C GLU A 61 -13.16 6.12 -21.03
N VAL A 62 -12.16 6.92 -20.63
CA VAL A 62 -12.00 7.37 -19.24
C VAL A 62 -13.06 8.43 -18.96
N GLU A 63 -13.91 8.17 -17.98
CA GLU A 63 -14.98 9.09 -17.61
C GLU A 63 -14.44 10.19 -16.68
N HIS A 64 -13.66 9.79 -15.65
CA HIS A 64 -13.05 10.72 -14.71
C HIS A 64 -11.62 10.31 -14.34
N SER A 65 -10.77 11.31 -14.09
CA SER A 65 -9.43 11.13 -13.51
C SER A 65 -9.34 11.87 -12.18
N TRP A 66 -8.97 11.14 -11.13
CA TRP A 66 -8.97 11.62 -9.75
C TRP A 66 -7.58 11.55 -9.13
N ILE A 67 -7.27 12.55 -8.31
CA ILE A 67 -6.25 12.46 -7.27
C ILE A 67 -6.99 12.03 -6.00
N LEU A 68 -6.69 10.85 -5.50
CA LEU A 68 -7.18 10.37 -4.22
C LEU A 68 -6.21 10.83 -3.13
N VAL A 69 -6.75 11.40 -2.05
CA VAL A 69 -5.97 11.97 -0.96
C VAL A 69 -6.51 11.48 0.38
N GLY A 70 -5.64 10.81 1.14
CA GLY A 70 -5.90 10.45 2.53
C GLY A 70 -5.62 11.62 3.48
N ALA A 71 -6.52 11.82 4.44
CA ALA A 71 -6.42 12.82 5.50
C ALA A 71 -6.74 12.16 6.86
N PRO A 72 -5.78 11.47 7.50
CA PRO A 72 -6.00 10.62 8.67
C PRO A 72 -6.62 11.30 9.90
N LEU A 73 -6.50 12.62 10.00
CA LEU A 73 -7.00 13.39 11.15
C LEU A 73 -8.16 14.33 10.79
N ASP A 74 -8.69 14.22 9.57
CA ASP A 74 -9.87 14.95 9.13
C ASP A 74 -11.15 14.39 9.75
N GLN A 75 -12.22 15.18 9.69
CA GLN A 75 -13.54 14.75 10.13
C GLN A 75 -14.22 13.90 9.05
N ASN A 76 -14.63 12.67 9.37
CA ASN A 76 -15.38 11.83 8.46
C ASN A 76 -16.85 12.27 8.36
N LEU A 77 -17.50 11.96 7.24
CA LEU A 77 -18.95 12.13 7.06
C LEU A 77 -19.77 11.25 8.03
N GLN A 78 -19.21 10.16 8.52
CA GLN A 78 -19.86 9.33 9.52
C GLN A 78 -20.15 10.13 10.80
N PRO A 79 -21.43 10.26 11.23
CA PRO A 79 -21.79 11.02 12.42
C PRO A 79 -21.27 10.35 13.68
N GLY A 80 -21.14 11.10 14.77
CA GLY A 80 -20.70 10.55 16.06
C GLY A 80 -19.24 10.08 16.06
N THR A 81 -18.41 10.60 15.15
CA THR A 81 -16.96 10.39 15.15
C THR A 81 -16.21 11.70 15.35
N ASN A 82 -15.01 11.64 15.90
CA ASN A 82 -14.12 12.78 16.09
C ASN A 82 -12.75 12.50 15.47
N ARG A 83 -12.40 13.25 14.40
CA ARG A 83 -11.13 13.11 13.68
C ARG A 83 -10.80 11.65 13.34
N SER A 84 -11.81 10.93 12.84
CA SER A 84 -11.71 9.52 12.46
C SER A 84 -10.94 9.32 11.15
N GLY A 85 -10.68 10.40 10.40
CA GLY A 85 -9.95 10.39 9.14
C GLY A 85 -10.85 10.27 7.92
N ALA A 86 -10.33 10.69 6.76
CA ALA A 86 -11.09 10.83 5.54
C ALA A 86 -10.31 10.38 4.30
N LEU A 87 -11.06 9.94 3.28
CA LEU A 87 -10.61 9.86 1.90
C LEU A 87 -11.26 10.98 1.09
N TRP A 88 -10.46 11.69 0.32
CA TRP A 88 -10.89 12.74 -0.59
C TRP A 88 -10.61 12.33 -2.04
N LYS A 89 -11.49 12.71 -2.96
CA LYS A 89 -11.26 12.66 -4.40
C LYS A 89 -11.20 14.08 -4.94
N CYS A 90 -10.13 14.41 -5.65
CA CYS A 90 -9.91 15.73 -6.22
C CYS A 90 -9.79 15.61 -7.74
N PRO A 91 -10.53 16.43 -8.52
CA PRO A 91 -10.41 16.40 -9.97
C PRO A 91 -9.09 17.07 -10.41
N LEU A 92 -8.63 16.77 -11.63
CA LEU A 92 -7.42 17.36 -12.24
C LEU A 92 -7.66 18.78 -12.77
N THR A 93 -8.24 19.66 -11.94
CA THR A 93 -8.46 21.09 -12.25
C THR A 93 -7.43 21.97 -11.54
N SER A 94 -7.34 23.23 -11.93
CA SER A 94 -6.53 24.26 -11.24
C SER A 94 -7.17 24.81 -9.96
N SER A 95 -8.39 24.41 -9.60
CA SER A 95 -9.04 24.85 -8.35
C SER A 95 -8.38 24.17 -7.15
N TYR A 96 -8.19 24.91 -6.05
CA TYR A 96 -7.51 24.39 -4.86
C TYR A 96 -8.46 23.58 -3.95
N ASP A 97 -9.75 23.97 -3.90
CA ASP A 97 -10.71 23.55 -2.87
C ASP A 97 -11.93 22.82 -3.48
N ASP A 98 -11.75 22.09 -4.57
CA ASP A 98 -12.80 21.32 -5.25
C ASP A 98 -12.71 19.80 -5.00
N CYS A 99 -11.97 19.41 -3.97
CA CYS A 99 -11.94 18.04 -3.48
C CYS A 99 -13.26 17.70 -2.79
N ILE A 100 -13.76 16.50 -3.03
CA ILE A 100 -15.00 16.00 -2.43
C ILE A 100 -14.65 14.78 -1.57
N GLN A 101 -15.20 14.73 -0.37
CA GLN A 101 -15.00 13.60 0.53
C GLN A 101 -15.74 12.36 -0.01
N VAL A 102 -15.06 11.22 -0.01
CA VAL A 102 -15.62 9.92 -0.37
C VAL A 102 -16.33 9.34 0.84
N VAL A 103 -17.55 8.83 0.64
CA VAL A 103 -18.31 8.13 1.69
C VAL A 103 -17.72 6.73 1.88
N THR A 104 -16.84 6.59 2.88
CA THR A 104 -16.15 5.34 3.19
C THR A 104 -16.83 4.51 4.28
N ASP A 105 -17.67 5.13 5.12
CA ASP A 105 -18.23 4.52 6.33
C ASP A 105 -19.64 5.03 6.65
N GLY A 106 -20.34 4.35 7.55
CA GLY A 106 -21.67 4.74 8.03
C GLY A 106 -22.86 4.32 7.15
N LYS A 107 -22.64 3.67 6.02
CA LYS A 107 -23.73 3.14 5.16
C LYS A 107 -24.26 1.79 5.69
N ARG A 108 -24.98 1.80 6.81
CA ARG A 108 -25.57 0.60 7.42
C ARG A 108 -27.08 0.72 7.55
N LYS A 109 -27.79 -0.37 7.25
CA LYS A 109 -29.27 -0.39 7.20
C LYS A 109 -29.95 -0.35 8.58
N PHE A 110 -29.31 -0.92 9.61
CA PHE A 110 -29.80 -1.03 11.01
C PHE A 110 -28.62 -1.24 11.99
N ASP A 111 -28.86 -1.13 13.31
CA ASP A 111 -27.92 -1.62 14.34
C ASP A 111 -27.57 -3.09 14.06
N ASN A 112 -26.29 -3.37 13.80
CA ASN A 112 -25.72 -4.65 13.35
C ASN A 112 -26.19 -5.17 11.97
N GLY A 113 -26.83 -4.33 11.15
CA GLY A 113 -27.26 -4.69 9.79
C GLY A 113 -26.12 -4.76 8.77
N PRO A 114 -26.31 -5.47 7.64
CA PRO A 114 -25.35 -5.47 6.55
C PRO A 114 -25.21 -4.06 5.94
N TYR A 115 -24.09 -3.84 5.27
CA TYR A 115 -23.85 -2.62 4.49
C TYR A 115 -24.94 -2.44 3.42
N ASP A 116 -25.41 -1.21 3.23
CA ASP A 116 -26.41 -0.87 2.22
C ASP A 116 -25.87 0.19 1.26
N PRO A 117 -25.60 -0.16 -0.02
CA PRO A 117 -25.07 0.78 -1.00
C PRO A 117 -26.04 1.93 -1.32
N SER A 118 -27.36 1.73 -1.09
CA SER A 118 -28.40 2.73 -1.37
C SER A 118 -28.50 3.86 -0.34
N ILE A 119 -27.71 3.81 0.73
CA ILE A 119 -27.67 4.87 1.74
C ILE A 119 -26.81 6.03 1.24
N ASP A 120 -27.41 7.20 1.19
CA ASP A 120 -26.76 8.45 0.77
C ASP A 120 -25.93 9.05 1.92
N SER A 121 -25.07 10.05 1.60
CA SER A 121 -24.22 10.74 2.58
C SER A 121 -24.96 11.44 3.73
N ILE A 122 -26.28 11.62 3.61
CA ILE A 122 -27.12 12.29 4.60
C ILE A 122 -27.63 11.29 5.66
N ASN A 123 -27.76 10.00 5.31
CA ASN A 123 -28.39 8.98 6.14
C ASN A 123 -27.36 7.99 6.72
N LEU A 124 -26.17 8.49 7.07
CA LEU A 124 -25.11 7.67 7.64
C LEU A 124 -25.38 7.37 9.12
N SER A 125 -25.03 6.15 9.56
CA SER A 125 -25.14 5.70 10.94
C SER A 125 -23.87 5.98 11.73
N PRO A 126 -23.96 6.31 13.03
CA PRO A 126 -22.79 6.44 13.89
C PRO A 126 -22.06 5.09 14.08
N PRO A 127 -20.85 5.10 14.67
CA PRO A 127 -20.16 3.88 15.06
C PRO A 127 -20.99 3.02 16.02
N MET A 128 -20.83 1.70 15.92
CA MET A 128 -21.45 0.76 16.85
C MET A 128 -20.75 0.77 18.22
N ASN A 129 -21.42 0.22 19.24
CA ASN A 129 -20.87 0.14 20.59
C ASN A 129 -19.64 -0.79 20.70
N ASP A 130 -19.43 -1.67 19.73
CA ASP A 130 -18.30 -2.61 19.64
C ASP A 130 -17.10 -2.05 18.85
N GLU A 131 -17.13 -0.78 18.45
CA GLU A 131 -16.05 -0.13 17.71
C GLU A 131 -15.74 1.27 18.26
N ILE A 132 -14.48 1.66 18.21
CA ILE A 132 -14.03 3.04 18.46
C ILE A 132 -13.34 3.51 17.19
N LYS A 133 -13.94 4.53 16.57
CA LYS A 133 -13.47 5.14 15.32
C LYS A 133 -12.81 6.50 15.50
N ASP A 134 -12.92 7.09 16.69
CA ASP A 134 -12.24 8.34 17.01
C ASP A 134 -10.72 8.17 16.88
N GLY A 135 -10.09 9.02 16.06
CA GLY A 135 -8.65 8.93 15.84
C GLY A 135 -8.17 7.60 15.22
N GLN A 136 -9.01 6.89 14.46
CA GLN A 136 -8.64 5.62 13.82
C GLN A 136 -7.65 5.76 12.66
N TRP A 137 -7.37 6.99 12.21
CA TRP A 137 -6.44 7.32 11.12
C TRP A 137 -6.88 6.77 9.76
N LEU A 138 -8.17 6.92 9.41
CA LEU A 138 -8.65 6.54 8.09
C LEU A 138 -8.04 7.44 7.00
N GLY A 139 -7.44 6.83 5.98
CA GLY A 139 -6.67 7.54 4.96
C GLY A 139 -5.16 7.55 5.24
N VAL A 140 -4.67 6.78 6.22
CA VAL A 140 -3.23 6.58 6.44
C VAL A 140 -2.56 5.92 5.23
N MET A 141 -3.33 5.10 4.50
CA MET A 141 -2.88 4.38 3.31
C MET A 141 -4.02 4.39 2.30
N VAL A 142 -3.68 4.73 1.06
CA VAL A 142 -4.58 4.74 -0.10
C VAL A 142 -3.87 4.04 -1.25
N ARG A 143 -4.54 3.09 -1.89
CA ARG A 143 -4.03 2.34 -3.06
C ARG A 143 -5.13 2.22 -4.11
N SER A 144 -4.75 2.30 -5.38
CA SER A 144 -5.65 2.12 -6.51
C SER A 144 -5.07 1.07 -7.47
N GLN A 145 -5.93 0.25 -8.06
CA GLN A 145 -5.57 -0.61 -9.21
C GLN A 145 -5.38 0.19 -10.51
N GLY A 146 -5.58 1.50 -10.48
CA GLY A 146 -5.49 2.35 -11.67
C GLY A 146 -6.82 2.41 -12.42
N ARG A 147 -6.77 2.23 -13.73
CA ARG A 147 -7.91 2.46 -14.65
C ARG A 147 -8.98 1.39 -14.51
N GLY A 148 -10.21 1.80 -14.20
CA GLY A 148 -11.37 0.93 -14.08
C GLY A 148 -11.32 -0.05 -12.90
N GLY A 149 -10.27 0.03 -12.07
CA GLY A 149 -10.06 -0.89 -10.96
C GLY A 149 -10.59 -0.38 -9.62
N LYS A 150 -10.42 -1.18 -8.59
CA LYS A 150 -10.81 -0.91 -7.21
C LYS A 150 -9.82 0.02 -6.51
N VAL A 151 -10.27 0.57 -5.38
CA VAL A 151 -9.47 1.39 -4.48
C VAL A 151 -9.51 0.78 -3.09
N MET A 152 -8.38 0.80 -2.38
CA MET A 152 -8.29 0.41 -0.98
C MET A 152 -7.86 1.61 -0.13
N VAL A 153 -8.53 1.79 1.01
CA VAL A 153 -8.17 2.78 2.04
C VAL A 153 -8.23 2.17 3.43
N CYS A 154 -7.28 2.50 4.30
CA CYS A 154 -7.20 1.89 5.63
C CYS A 154 -7.12 2.90 6.78
N ALA A 155 -7.43 2.38 7.97
CA ALA A 155 -7.45 2.99 9.28
C ALA A 155 -6.75 2.05 10.29
N HIS A 156 -5.42 2.07 10.28
CA HIS A 156 -4.60 1.16 11.10
C HIS A 156 -4.77 1.31 12.62
N ARG A 157 -5.38 2.40 13.10
CA ARG A 157 -5.66 2.63 14.54
C ARG A 157 -7.11 2.35 14.92
N TYR A 158 -7.90 1.77 14.04
CA TYR A 158 -9.24 1.29 14.35
C TYR A 158 -9.20 0.31 15.54
N ILE A 159 -10.10 0.51 16.49
CA ILE A 159 -10.21 -0.30 17.71
C ILE A 159 -11.53 -1.05 17.71
N ASN A 160 -11.46 -2.36 17.89
CA ASN A 160 -12.61 -3.19 18.25
C ASN A 160 -12.70 -3.29 19.77
N ARG A 161 -13.89 -3.05 20.32
CA ARG A 161 -14.16 -2.97 21.75
C ARG A 161 -15.16 -4.04 22.16
N GLY A 162 -14.94 -4.63 23.33
CA GLY A 162 -15.95 -5.39 24.06
C GLY A 162 -16.23 -4.76 25.42
N GLU A 163 -16.88 -5.52 26.30
CA GLU A 163 -17.13 -5.08 27.68
C GLU A 163 -15.83 -4.91 28.48
N GLU A 164 -14.88 -5.84 28.29
CA GLU A 164 -13.64 -5.90 29.08
C GLU A 164 -12.36 -5.65 28.26
N TYR A 165 -12.48 -5.33 26.97
CA TYR A 165 -11.31 -5.19 26.09
C TYR A 165 -11.42 -4.07 25.05
N GLN A 166 -10.27 -3.60 24.60
CA GLN A 166 -10.10 -2.68 23.48
C GLN A 166 -8.88 -3.09 22.65
N TRP A 167 -9.12 -3.64 21.47
CA TRP A 167 -8.09 -4.18 20.58
C TRP A 167 -7.86 -3.29 19.37
N GLY A 168 -6.63 -2.79 19.21
CA GLY A 168 -6.19 -2.01 18.05
C GLY A 168 -5.94 -2.90 16.84
N GLN A 169 -7.01 -3.38 16.20
CA GLN A 169 -6.94 -4.36 15.12
C GLN A 169 -6.58 -3.73 13.77
N GLY A 170 -6.96 -2.47 13.54
CA GLY A 170 -6.90 -1.84 12.22
C GLY A 170 -8.04 -2.30 11.30
N LEU A 171 -8.32 -1.52 10.27
CA LEU A 171 -9.46 -1.71 9.37
C LEU A 171 -9.11 -1.20 7.97
N CYS A 172 -9.56 -1.90 6.94
CA CYS A 172 -9.43 -1.48 5.55
C CYS A 172 -10.78 -1.57 4.83
N TYR A 173 -10.97 -0.73 3.83
CA TYR A 173 -12.14 -0.71 2.97
C TYR A 173 -11.71 -0.89 1.53
N THR A 174 -12.46 -1.68 0.77
CA THR A 174 -12.39 -1.66 -0.69
C THR A 174 -13.55 -0.86 -1.27
N LEU A 175 -13.26 -0.15 -2.34
CA LEU A 175 -14.19 0.66 -3.10
C LEU A 175 -14.17 0.24 -4.57
N THR A 176 -15.28 0.42 -5.27
CA THR A 176 -15.38 0.25 -6.72
C THR A 176 -14.56 1.33 -7.47
N GLN A 177 -14.49 1.23 -8.79
CA GLN A 177 -13.92 2.27 -9.66
C GLN A 177 -14.63 3.64 -9.57
N ASN A 178 -15.86 3.66 -9.04
CA ASN A 178 -16.63 4.88 -8.82
C ASN A 178 -16.55 5.38 -7.36
N LEU A 179 -15.71 4.71 -6.56
CA LEU A 179 -15.46 5.01 -5.15
C LEU A 179 -16.65 4.71 -4.24
N ASP A 180 -17.52 3.79 -4.64
CA ASP A 180 -18.58 3.24 -3.80
C ASP A 180 -18.00 2.11 -2.94
N PHE A 181 -18.38 2.04 -1.67
CA PHE A 181 -17.89 0.98 -0.79
C PHE A 181 -18.37 -0.40 -1.26
N VAL A 182 -17.48 -1.38 -1.12
CA VAL A 182 -17.71 -2.80 -1.43
C VAL A 182 -17.71 -3.63 -0.15
N GLU A 183 -16.56 -3.71 0.53
CA GLU A 183 -16.44 -4.47 1.78
C GLU A 183 -15.44 -3.86 2.76
N ALA A 184 -15.62 -4.18 4.04
CA ALA A 184 -14.73 -3.84 5.13
C ALA A 184 -13.92 -5.07 5.55
N MET A 185 -12.60 -4.92 5.65
CA MET A 185 -11.66 -5.97 5.99
C MET A 185 -11.01 -5.68 7.34
N VAL A 186 -11.21 -6.58 8.30
CA VAL A 186 -10.53 -6.57 9.61
C VAL A 186 -9.84 -7.92 9.79
N PRO A 187 -8.66 -8.14 9.18
CA PRO A 187 -8.03 -9.48 9.14
C PRO A 187 -7.74 -10.08 10.52
N CYS A 188 -7.63 -9.24 11.56
CA CYS A 188 -7.38 -9.65 12.93
C CYS A 188 -8.63 -9.95 13.75
N LYS A 189 -9.83 -9.59 13.28
CA LYS A 189 -11.09 -9.88 13.98
C LYS A 189 -11.34 -11.38 13.98
N GLY A 190 -11.79 -11.91 15.12
CA GLY A 190 -12.06 -13.35 15.29
C GLY A 190 -10.81 -14.22 15.45
N ARG A 191 -9.62 -13.62 15.59
CA ARG A 191 -8.39 -14.35 15.94
C ARG A 191 -8.12 -14.29 17.44
N GLU A 192 -7.18 -15.12 17.90
CA GLU A 192 -6.73 -15.18 19.29
C GLU A 192 -6.27 -13.80 19.81
N THR A 193 -6.78 -13.41 20.98
CA THR A 193 -6.53 -12.10 21.62
C THR A 193 -6.42 -12.20 23.13
N GLU A 194 -6.53 -13.40 23.70
CA GLU A 194 -6.54 -13.66 25.15
C GLU A 194 -5.24 -13.19 25.83
N LYS A 195 -4.12 -13.20 25.09
CA LYS A 195 -2.80 -12.72 25.54
C LYS A 195 -2.49 -11.31 25.03
N GLY A 196 -3.49 -10.57 24.57
CA GLY A 196 -3.40 -9.18 24.11
C GLY A 196 -2.31 -8.97 23.06
N GLN A 197 -1.28 -8.21 23.42
CA GLN A 197 -0.13 -7.88 22.55
C GLN A 197 0.66 -9.10 22.06
N ALA A 198 0.67 -10.21 22.82
CA ALA A 198 1.40 -11.41 22.41
C ALA A 198 0.66 -12.20 21.30
N GLN A 199 -0.50 -11.73 20.86
CA GLN A 199 -1.34 -12.31 19.79
C GLN A 199 -1.85 -11.19 18.86
N PHE A 200 -3.12 -11.21 18.43
CA PHE A 200 -3.70 -10.27 17.45
C PHE A 200 -4.39 -9.04 18.09
N GLY A 201 -4.24 -8.80 19.40
CA GLY A 201 -4.92 -7.70 20.09
C GLY A 201 -4.52 -6.31 19.61
N TYR A 202 -3.29 -6.15 19.09
CA TYR A 202 -2.74 -4.87 18.63
C TYR A 202 -2.15 -4.96 17.22
N CYS A 203 -2.83 -5.64 16.30
CA CYS A 203 -2.33 -5.85 14.94
C CYS A 203 -1.92 -4.58 14.20
N GLN A 204 -2.76 -3.54 14.27
CA GLN A 204 -2.66 -2.34 13.45
C GLN A 204 -2.60 -2.66 11.93
N ALA A 205 -3.47 -3.58 11.50
CA ALA A 205 -3.56 -3.97 10.09
C ALA A 205 -3.98 -2.77 9.22
N GLY A 206 -3.34 -2.61 8.07
CA GLY A 206 -3.55 -1.49 7.16
C GLY A 206 -2.59 -0.33 7.37
N THR A 207 -1.51 -0.56 8.13
CA THR A 207 -0.38 0.39 8.21
C THR A 207 0.30 0.53 6.84
N SER A 208 0.45 -0.58 6.13
CA SER A 208 0.80 -0.62 4.71
C SER A 208 -0.12 -1.57 3.97
N GLY A 209 -0.08 -1.49 2.65
CA GLY A 209 -0.74 -2.47 1.80
C GLY A 209 -0.53 -2.20 0.33
N VAL A 210 -0.88 -3.20 -0.48
CA VAL A 210 -0.95 -3.11 -1.93
C VAL A 210 -2.22 -3.83 -2.40
N LEU A 211 -2.84 -3.30 -3.43
CA LEU A 211 -3.97 -3.90 -4.12
C LEU A 211 -3.50 -4.21 -5.54
N LEU A 212 -3.40 -5.49 -5.87
CA LEU A 212 -2.85 -6.00 -7.12
C LEU A 212 -3.92 -6.08 -8.20
N GLU A 213 -3.51 -6.18 -9.45
CA GLU A 213 -4.41 -6.24 -10.62
C GLU A 213 -5.33 -7.48 -10.62
N ASP A 214 -4.94 -8.56 -9.94
CA ASP A 214 -5.70 -9.81 -9.83
C ASP A 214 -6.71 -9.83 -8.66
N ASP A 215 -7.09 -8.65 -8.14
CA ASP A 215 -7.91 -8.47 -6.94
C ASP A 215 -7.32 -9.11 -5.66
N THR A 216 -6.01 -9.36 -5.63
CA THR A 216 -5.32 -9.74 -4.39
C THR A 216 -4.96 -8.48 -3.60
N VAL A 217 -5.39 -8.42 -2.35
CA VAL A 217 -4.98 -7.40 -1.38
C VAL A 217 -3.93 -7.98 -0.44
N VAL A 218 -2.86 -7.23 -0.22
CA VAL A 218 -1.86 -7.49 0.83
C VAL A 218 -1.95 -6.37 1.87
N ILE A 219 -2.05 -6.74 3.14
CA ILE A 219 -2.21 -5.82 4.27
C ILE A 219 -1.07 -6.04 5.27
N GLY A 220 -0.28 -5.01 5.50
CA GLY A 220 0.76 -4.98 6.53
C GLY A 220 0.18 -4.75 7.93
N SER A 221 0.73 -5.47 8.92
CA SER A 221 0.23 -5.51 10.30
C SER A 221 1.41 -5.59 11.29
N PRO A 222 2.11 -4.48 11.56
CA PRO A 222 3.36 -4.47 12.33
C PRO A 222 3.21 -4.83 13.82
N GLY A 223 2.00 -4.76 14.39
CA GLY A 223 1.81 -4.91 15.84
C GLY A 223 1.48 -6.33 16.32
N SER A 224 1.27 -7.30 15.42
CA SER A 224 0.98 -8.69 15.79
C SER A 224 2.14 -9.37 16.53
N TYR A 225 1.83 -10.22 17.52
CA TYR A 225 2.79 -11.06 18.26
C TYR A 225 3.97 -10.28 18.87
N ASN A 226 3.71 -9.41 19.85
CA ASN A 226 4.67 -8.52 20.48
C ASN A 226 5.43 -7.68 19.45
N TRP A 227 4.68 -7.06 18.53
CA TRP A 227 5.21 -6.26 17.44
C TRP A 227 6.27 -6.98 16.58
N ARG A 228 6.23 -8.31 16.53
CA ARG A 228 6.95 -9.08 15.50
C ARG A 228 6.48 -8.64 14.12
N GLY A 229 5.16 -8.44 14.00
CA GLY A 229 4.49 -8.01 12.79
C GLY A 229 4.00 -9.19 11.96
N ASN A 230 3.20 -8.90 10.94
CA ASN A 230 2.56 -9.87 10.07
C ASN A 230 2.16 -9.21 8.75
N ILE A 231 1.90 -10.02 7.73
CA ILE A 231 1.17 -9.62 6.54
C ILE A 231 -0.04 -10.53 6.36
N PHE A 232 -1.14 -9.95 5.91
CA PHE A 232 -2.33 -10.69 5.52
C PHE A 232 -2.54 -10.56 4.02
N MET A 233 -3.12 -11.59 3.43
CA MET A 233 -3.52 -11.56 2.04
C MET A 233 -4.90 -12.17 1.86
N VAL A 234 -5.74 -11.46 1.10
CA VAL A 234 -7.13 -11.82 0.83
C VAL A 234 -7.48 -11.47 -0.61
N SER A 235 -8.40 -12.22 -1.22
CA SER A 235 -8.97 -11.85 -2.51
C SER A 235 -10.21 -10.97 -2.28
N VAL A 236 -10.28 -9.86 -3.01
CA VAL A 236 -11.42 -8.93 -3.01
C VAL A 236 -12.22 -9.01 -4.31
N SER A 237 -12.09 -10.12 -5.04
CA SER A 237 -12.80 -10.33 -6.31
C SER A 237 -14.32 -10.32 -6.13
N ASP A 238 -15.02 -9.76 -7.12
CA ASP A 238 -16.48 -9.68 -7.14
C ASP A 238 -17.14 -11.03 -7.45
N ASP A 239 -16.38 -12.00 -7.96
CA ASP A 239 -16.84 -13.37 -8.17
C ASP A 239 -16.96 -14.11 -6.82
N PHE A 240 -18.07 -13.89 -6.13
CA PHE A 240 -18.29 -14.44 -4.78
C PHE A 240 -18.25 -15.99 -4.71
N LEU A 241 -18.56 -16.67 -5.82
CA LEU A 241 -18.61 -18.13 -5.87
C LEU A 241 -17.22 -18.73 -6.03
N HIS A 242 -16.39 -18.13 -6.88
CA HIS A 242 -15.06 -18.64 -7.19
C HIS A 242 -13.92 -17.92 -6.48
N ARG A 243 -14.19 -16.79 -5.80
CA ARG A 243 -13.16 -16.06 -5.04
C ARG A 243 -12.56 -16.92 -3.93
N ASP A 244 -11.25 -16.78 -3.76
CA ASP A 244 -10.53 -17.41 -2.67
C ASP A 244 -10.87 -16.71 -1.34
N LYS A 245 -11.63 -17.41 -0.48
CA LYS A 245 -12.04 -16.92 0.84
C LYS A 245 -10.95 -17.11 1.91
N THR A 246 -9.80 -17.66 1.52
CA THR A 246 -8.69 -17.94 2.43
C THR A 246 -7.96 -16.66 2.78
N CYS A 247 -7.86 -16.36 4.07
CA CYS A 247 -6.98 -15.29 4.56
C CYS A 247 -5.60 -15.88 4.85
N TYR A 248 -4.65 -15.61 3.95
CA TYR A 248 -3.26 -16.04 4.10
C TYR A 248 -2.50 -15.11 5.05
N TYR A 249 -1.52 -15.63 5.77
CA TYR A 249 -0.69 -14.87 6.70
C TYR A 249 0.73 -15.43 6.82
N SER A 250 1.67 -14.57 7.23
CA SER A 250 3.08 -14.95 7.42
C SER A 250 3.27 -15.88 8.64
N PRO A 251 4.30 -16.74 8.67
CA PRO A 251 4.50 -17.73 9.74
C PRO A 251 5.09 -17.13 11.02
N VAL A 252 4.40 -16.15 11.60
CA VAL A 252 4.87 -15.38 12.76
C VAL A 252 4.35 -15.89 14.10
N ARG A 253 3.55 -16.96 14.11
CA ARG A 253 2.99 -17.52 15.36
C ARG A 253 4.05 -18.27 16.16
N ASP A 254 4.79 -19.12 15.47
CA ASP A 254 5.83 -19.97 16.04
C ASP A 254 7.17 -19.26 15.98
N ILE A 255 7.88 -19.22 17.11
CA ILE A 255 9.19 -18.58 17.18
C ILE A 255 10.27 -19.36 16.42
N GLU A 256 10.11 -20.68 16.28
CA GLU A 256 11.07 -21.52 15.56
C GLU A 256 10.98 -21.37 14.04
N VAL A 257 9.81 -20.95 13.54
CA VAL A 257 9.53 -20.82 12.10
C VAL A 257 9.51 -19.36 11.64
N SER A 258 9.35 -18.41 12.57
CA SER A 258 9.24 -16.98 12.25
C SER A 258 10.49 -16.46 11.52
N PRO A 259 10.33 -15.69 10.42
CA PRO A 259 11.47 -15.13 9.68
C PRO A 259 12.15 -13.98 10.43
N VAL A 260 11.48 -13.42 11.45
CA VAL A 260 11.95 -12.26 12.23
C VAL A 260 11.63 -12.44 13.71
N GLU A 261 12.39 -11.76 14.57
CA GLU A 261 12.18 -11.73 16.02
C GLU A 261 11.03 -10.80 16.45
N SER A 262 10.69 -10.80 17.74
CA SER A 262 9.72 -9.85 18.30
C SER A 262 10.23 -8.40 18.18
N HIS A 263 9.31 -7.43 18.10
CA HIS A 263 9.62 -6.00 17.89
C HIS A 263 10.26 -5.62 16.54
N SER A 264 10.14 -6.49 15.54
CA SER A 264 10.67 -6.31 14.18
C SER A 264 9.82 -5.42 13.26
N TYR A 265 8.53 -5.28 13.56
CA TYR A 265 7.53 -4.52 12.78
C TYR A 265 7.37 -5.05 11.34
N LEU A 266 7.36 -6.38 11.14
CA LEU A 266 7.06 -6.97 9.83
C LEU A 266 5.70 -6.50 9.30
N GLY A 267 5.68 -6.09 8.04
CA GLY A 267 4.49 -5.49 7.43
C GLY A 267 4.34 -4.00 7.76
N MET A 268 5.43 -3.32 8.14
CA MET A 268 5.48 -1.86 8.16
C MET A 268 5.36 -1.27 6.75
N SER A 269 5.90 -1.98 5.76
CA SER A 269 5.79 -1.71 4.33
C SER A 269 5.56 -3.01 3.58
N THR A 270 4.91 -2.93 2.42
CA THR A 270 4.55 -4.11 1.62
C THR A 270 4.49 -3.78 0.14
N THR A 271 4.99 -4.67 -0.70
CA THR A 271 4.82 -4.65 -2.16
C THR A 271 4.70 -6.08 -2.68
N ALA A 272 4.33 -6.27 -3.94
CA ALA A 272 4.36 -7.58 -4.57
C ALA A 272 4.69 -7.48 -6.06
N ALA A 273 5.46 -8.43 -6.55
CA ALA A 273 5.80 -8.56 -7.95
C ALA A 273 6.36 -9.96 -8.25
N TYR A 274 6.73 -10.21 -9.51
CA TYR A 274 7.34 -11.47 -9.94
C TYR A 274 8.87 -11.42 -9.83
N PHE A 275 9.41 -11.52 -8.61
CA PHE A 275 10.86 -11.34 -8.36
C PHE A 275 11.74 -12.58 -8.60
N LEU A 276 11.16 -13.78 -8.70
CA LEU A 276 11.88 -15.06 -8.54
C LEU A 276 11.70 -16.08 -9.69
N GLY A 277 11.12 -15.65 -10.83
CA GLY A 277 11.20 -16.40 -12.10
C GLY A 277 10.35 -17.63 -12.25
N ASP A 278 9.73 -18.07 -11.17
CA ASP A 278 8.80 -19.19 -11.17
C ASP A 278 7.38 -18.80 -11.63
N GLN A 279 7.23 -17.60 -12.23
CA GLN A 279 5.96 -16.96 -12.59
C GLN A 279 4.96 -16.90 -11.43
N LYS A 280 5.44 -16.97 -10.18
CA LYS A 280 4.59 -16.79 -9.00
C LYS A 280 4.73 -15.39 -8.45
N MET A 281 3.59 -14.85 -8.05
CA MET A 281 3.56 -13.60 -7.32
C MET A 281 4.32 -13.76 -5.99
N VAL A 282 5.29 -12.89 -5.76
CA VAL A 282 6.08 -12.82 -4.53
C VAL A 282 5.66 -11.58 -3.77
N TYR A 283 5.35 -11.76 -2.48
CA TYR A 283 4.89 -10.69 -1.60
C TYR A 283 6.05 -10.29 -0.70
N ALA A 284 6.54 -9.06 -0.83
CA ALA A 284 7.63 -8.54 -0.03
C ALA A 284 7.08 -7.69 1.13
N ALA A 285 7.63 -7.88 2.33
CA ALA A 285 7.27 -7.10 3.51
C ALA A 285 8.50 -6.61 4.25
N GLY A 286 8.50 -5.33 4.61
CA GLY A 286 9.55 -4.71 5.39
C GLY A 286 9.37 -4.92 6.89
N ALA A 287 10.48 -5.14 7.57
CA ALA A 287 10.61 -5.28 9.02
C ALA A 287 11.76 -4.37 9.50
N PRO A 288 11.56 -3.05 9.57
CA PRO A 288 12.64 -2.06 9.72
C PRO A 288 13.38 -2.11 11.05
N ARG A 289 12.91 -2.90 12.03
CA ARG A 289 13.57 -3.08 13.33
C ARG A 289 14.24 -4.44 13.49
N ALA A 290 14.04 -5.35 12.55
CA ALA A 290 14.59 -6.70 12.59
C ALA A 290 16.12 -6.68 12.53
N ASN A 291 16.77 -7.55 13.28
CA ASN A 291 18.22 -7.71 13.38
C ASN A 291 18.97 -6.39 13.70
N GLY A 292 18.29 -5.39 14.27
CA GLY A 292 18.84 -4.06 14.56
C GLY A 292 19.13 -3.18 13.34
N THR A 293 19.27 -3.74 12.13
CA THR A 293 19.51 -2.99 10.88
C THR A 293 18.23 -2.77 10.06
N GLY A 294 17.29 -3.70 10.17
CA GLY A 294 16.10 -3.82 9.34
C GLY A 294 16.21 -4.96 8.32
N GLN A 295 15.08 -5.57 7.97
CA GLN A 295 15.01 -6.67 7.01
C GLN A 295 13.84 -6.51 6.03
N VAL A 296 13.92 -7.21 4.89
CA VAL A 296 12.82 -7.43 3.95
C VAL A 296 12.63 -8.93 3.77
N VAL A 297 11.40 -9.39 3.94
CA VAL A 297 11.04 -10.81 3.84
C VAL A 297 10.13 -11.02 2.63
N LEU A 298 10.48 -12.00 1.79
CA LEU A 298 9.73 -12.37 0.61
C LEU A 298 8.94 -13.65 0.87
N PHE A 299 7.65 -13.61 0.54
CA PHE A 299 6.70 -14.69 0.76
C PHE A 299 6.07 -15.17 -0.53
N THR A 300 5.62 -16.43 -0.54
CA THR A 300 4.77 -16.99 -1.62
C THR A 300 3.63 -17.81 -1.04
N LYS A 301 2.55 -17.97 -1.83
CA LYS A 301 1.48 -18.93 -1.53
C LYS A 301 2.04 -20.36 -1.70
N ILE A 302 1.84 -21.23 -0.71
CA ILE A 302 2.20 -22.64 -0.83
C ILE A 302 1.25 -23.33 -1.82
N LYS A 303 -0.04 -23.25 -1.53
CA LYS A 303 -1.14 -23.76 -2.36
C LYS A 303 -2.46 -23.11 -1.93
N PRO A 304 -3.50 -23.15 -2.78
CA PRO A 304 -4.83 -22.72 -2.37
C PRO A 304 -5.26 -23.38 -1.06
N SER A 305 -5.95 -22.63 -0.20
CA SER A 305 -6.50 -23.08 1.09
C SER A 305 -5.48 -23.42 2.18
N VAL A 306 -4.18 -23.24 1.96
CA VAL A 306 -3.17 -23.27 3.03
C VAL A 306 -2.84 -21.84 3.42
N ASN A 307 -3.44 -21.38 4.52
CA ASN A 307 -3.35 -19.99 4.97
C ASN A 307 -1.91 -19.57 5.32
N LEU A 308 -1.01 -20.50 5.67
CA LEU A 308 0.36 -20.17 6.02
C LEU A 308 1.19 -19.94 4.75
N MET A 309 1.82 -18.78 4.64
CA MET A 309 2.74 -18.48 3.53
C MET A 309 4.14 -19.06 3.77
N ASP A 310 4.85 -19.33 2.68
CA ASP A 310 6.23 -19.81 2.70
C ASP A 310 7.22 -18.64 2.57
N VAL A 311 8.29 -18.69 3.35
CA VAL A 311 9.37 -17.69 3.32
C VAL A 311 10.37 -18.10 2.25
N LYS A 312 10.57 -17.26 1.23
CA LYS A 312 11.49 -17.51 0.12
C LYS A 312 12.86 -16.88 0.31
N LEU A 313 12.90 -15.66 0.82
CA LEU A 313 14.14 -14.92 0.99
C LEU A 313 14.00 -13.93 2.14
N VAL A 314 15.09 -13.74 2.88
CA VAL A 314 15.24 -12.67 3.87
C VAL A 314 16.46 -11.85 3.50
N ILE A 315 16.26 -10.56 3.27
CA ILE A 315 17.31 -9.60 2.92
C ILE A 315 17.55 -8.73 4.14
N SER A 316 18.80 -8.61 4.59
CA SER A 316 19.17 -7.80 5.76
C SER A 316 19.86 -6.51 5.35
N GLY A 317 19.54 -5.41 6.05
CA GLY A 317 20.23 -4.13 5.88
C GLY A 317 21.65 -4.16 6.44
N GLU A 318 22.53 -3.31 5.90
CA GLU A 318 23.94 -3.28 6.26
C GLU A 318 24.26 -2.47 7.53
N GLN A 319 23.45 -1.47 7.87
CA GLN A 319 23.77 -0.51 8.94
C GLN A 319 22.76 -0.57 10.09
N PHE A 320 23.28 -0.64 11.32
CA PHE A 320 22.48 -0.60 12.54
C PHE A 320 21.64 0.68 12.62
N ALA A 321 20.37 0.53 13.01
CA ALA A 321 19.38 1.58 13.11
C ALA A 321 19.12 2.36 11.81
N SER A 322 19.49 1.82 10.64
CA SER A 322 19.18 2.47 9.35
C SER A 322 17.72 2.33 8.92
N SER A 323 16.98 1.44 9.57
CA SER A 323 15.60 1.06 9.24
C SER A 323 15.45 0.57 7.79
N PHE A 324 16.32 -0.33 7.37
CA PHE A 324 16.20 -1.00 6.09
C PHE A 324 14.85 -1.76 6.00
N GLY A 325 14.09 -1.53 4.92
CA GLY A 325 12.73 -2.05 4.79
C GLY A 325 11.66 -1.12 5.35
N TYR A 326 11.97 0.16 5.59
CA TYR A 326 10.98 1.13 6.04
C TYR A 326 9.89 1.38 4.99
N GLU A 327 10.27 1.45 3.71
CA GLU A 327 9.37 1.56 2.56
C GLU A 327 9.87 0.63 1.44
N LEU A 328 8.94 0.08 0.67
CA LEU A 328 9.23 -0.81 -0.47
C LEU A 328 8.53 -0.29 -1.72
N ALA A 329 9.21 -0.39 -2.85
CA ALA A 329 8.63 -0.14 -4.16
C ALA A 329 9.11 -1.21 -5.14
N THR A 330 8.40 -1.31 -6.26
CA THR A 330 8.77 -2.18 -7.36
C THR A 330 8.56 -1.45 -8.68
N ALA A 331 9.49 -1.64 -9.61
CA ALA A 331 9.49 -1.07 -10.95
C ALA A 331 10.50 -1.83 -11.79
N ASP A 332 10.27 -1.94 -13.10
CA ASP A 332 11.30 -2.31 -14.06
C ASP A 332 12.21 -1.08 -14.29
N LEU A 333 13.44 -1.12 -13.78
CA LEU A 333 14.38 0.00 -13.84
C LEU A 333 15.34 -0.07 -15.03
N ASN A 334 15.52 -1.25 -15.63
CA ASN A 334 16.49 -1.48 -16.71
C ASN A 334 15.82 -1.73 -18.08
N GLY A 335 14.49 -1.83 -18.13
CA GLY A 335 13.68 -2.03 -19.33
C GLY A 335 13.60 -3.47 -19.82
N ASP A 336 13.90 -4.46 -18.98
CA ASP A 336 13.84 -5.88 -19.34
C ASP A 336 12.47 -6.53 -19.12
N LYS A 337 11.50 -5.75 -18.61
CA LYS A 337 10.13 -6.15 -18.25
C LYS A 337 10.02 -7.02 -17.01
N GLU A 338 11.10 -7.22 -16.28
CA GLU A 338 11.10 -7.87 -14.99
C GLU A 338 11.07 -6.81 -13.88
N PRO A 339 10.15 -6.92 -12.90
CA PRO A 339 10.06 -5.93 -11.85
C PRO A 339 11.23 -6.08 -10.85
N ASP A 340 11.96 -5.00 -10.59
CA ASP A 340 13.00 -4.91 -9.56
C ASP A 340 12.42 -4.57 -8.20
N LEU A 341 13.17 -4.86 -7.14
CA LEU A 341 12.81 -4.51 -5.76
C LEU A 341 13.63 -3.30 -5.28
N ILE A 342 12.93 -2.29 -4.78
CA ILE A 342 13.52 -1.05 -4.24
C ILE A 342 13.23 -0.99 -2.75
N VAL A 343 14.27 -0.81 -1.93
CA VAL A 343 14.17 -0.83 -0.47
C VAL A 343 14.71 0.47 0.13
N GLY A 344 13.88 1.16 0.91
CA GLY A 344 14.27 2.36 1.65
C GLY A 344 14.91 2.04 3.01
N ALA A 345 15.96 2.78 3.35
CA ALA A 345 16.58 2.85 4.68
C ALA A 345 16.78 4.33 5.07
N PRO A 346 15.72 5.02 5.52
CA PRO A 346 15.72 6.47 5.68
C PRO A 346 16.67 6.96 6.76
N PHE A 347 17.00 6.13 7.75
CA PHE A 347 17.92 6.47 8.83
C PHE A 347 19.34 5.97 8.59
N TYR A 348 19.62 5.43 7.41
CA TYR A 348 20.99 5.22 6.99
C TYR A 348 21.76 6.52 7.07
N PHE A 349 22.99 6.48 7.55
CA PHE A 349 23.82 7.65 7.68
C PHE A 349 25.26 7.34 7.32
N ASN A 350 25.84 8.20 6.49
CA ASN A 350 27.28 8.34 6.40
C ASN A 350 27.66 9.75 6.91
N LYS A 351 28.96 10.03 7.10
CA LYS A 351 29.44 11.30 7.69
C LYS A 351 28.93 12.59 7.01
N LYS A 352 28.31 12.52 5.82
CA LYS A 352 27.87 13.67 5.03
C LYS A 352 26.40 13.63 4.58
N THR A 353 25.81 12.45 4.41
CA THR A 353 24.46 12.27 3.87
C THR A 353 23.66 11.25 4.69
N GLY A 354 22.36 11.52 4.84
CA GLY A 354 21.39 10.60 5.45
C GLY A 354 20.42 10.03 4.40
N GLY A 355 19.86 8.86 4.71
CA GLY A 355 19.02 8.08 3.84
C GLY A 355 19.80 7.24 2.83
N ALA A 356 19.30 6.04 2.56
CA ALA A 356 19.75 5.19 1.47
C ALA A 356 18.56 4.49 0.82
N VAL A 357 18.72 4.19 -0.47
CA VAL A 357 17.81 3.34 -1.24
C VAL A 357 18.66 2.24 -1.86
N TYR A 358 18.24 1.00 -1.65
CA TYR A 358 18.88 -0.19 -2.19
C TYR A 358 18.03 -0.69 -3.34
N ILE A 359 18.66 -1.05 -4.44
CA ILE A 359 18.00 -1.60 -5.62
C ILE A 359 18.50 -3.03 -5.77
N TYR A 360 17.56 -3.97 -5.77
CA TYR A 360 17.81 -5.38 -6.01
C TYR A 360 17.23 -5.72 -7.37
N MET A 361 18.14 -5.93 -8.32
CA MET A 361 17.76 -6.15 -9.71
C MET A 361 17.26 -7.59 -9.90
N ASN A 362 16.16 -7.76 -10.60
CA ASN A 362 15.64 -9.05 -11.00
C ASN A 362 16.29 -9.47 -12.32
N ASN A 363 17.26 -10.38 -12.27
CA ASN A 363 18.03 -10.78 -13.47
C ASN A 363 17.39 -11.94 -14.25
N GLU A 364 17.97 -12.33 -15.39
CA GLU A 364 17.48 -13.47 -16.22
C GLU A 364 17.45 -14.82 -15.48
N ASN A 365 18.20 -14.98 -14.38
CA ASN A 365 18.12 -16.16 -13.50
C ASN A 365 17.07 -15.99 -12.40
N HIS A 366 16.35 -14.88 -12.43
CA HIS A 366 15.36 -14.41 -11.48
C HIS A 366 15.81 -14.51 -10.03
N CYS A 367 17.01 -14.03 -9.79
CA CYS A 367 17.56 -13.84 -8.45
C CYS A 367 17.65 -12.35 -8.19
N LEU A 368 17.20 -11.92 -7.01
CA LEU A 368 17.44 -10.56 -6.51
C LEU A 368 18.91 -10.45 -6.10
N ASN A 369 19.70 -9.72 -6.89
CA ASN A 369 21.12 -9.46 -6.61
C ASN A 369 21.37 -8.05 -6.09
#